data_AF-A0AA38XUH8-F1
#
_entry.id   AF-A0AA38XUH8-F1
#
_cell.length_a   1.000
_cell.length_b   1.000
_cell.length_c   1.000
_cell.angle_alpha   90.00
_cell.angle_beta   90.00
_cell.angle_gamma   90.00
#
_symmetry.space_group_name_H-M   'P 1'
#
loop_
_entity.id
_entity.type
_entity.pdbx_description
1 polymer ?
#
loop_
_entity_poly.entity_id
_entity_poly.type
_entity_poly.pdbx_seq_one_letter_code
_entity_poly.pdbx_strand_id
1 'polypeptide(L)'
;MPAPRPSRPIEDHCEQLPESCRQRWAELLAERRTARREDDREEAFSARWGESHLRGSPIGGPFAYLALIPVISGVERRTYRRQQRRFRNKQGDAPMPASTGAPPPYTRFSRVPLAQALPLSGERTLFPWPGGKTRLAKHLLPLINERPHTCYVEAFAGSAAMLFEREPAKVEVLNDMHGELVRLYRVVANHLDEFVRHFRWSLTSREMYRWAQLQHVETLTDIQRAARFYYLQKLSFGGKVEGQTLGVGPTSTKRINLLRLEQDLSDAHLRLHGVVIEQLTWQRCIEKYDRPETLFLLDPPYWETTGYGAEFGMDQYEQLAEVMAQLKGRAILTINDHAAMRALFDRFNRVSVPIRYTVGGGAGVARRTEMTQITPLQAGGVNVVAFLEMLAWSEGTCTSPATKNRGYDVIVTGADRVPEVFTDYSVHPFSRGRKSKRINSKGLTSNASGRYQFMLKDYAHYRALLKLSDFGPLSQDLWAIQLIRECRALPLIQAGKVEEAIGRVRNIWASLPGAGYGQPEHKLSDLLAVYRKAGGTVAP
;
A
#
# COMPACT_ATOMS: atom_id res chain seq x y z
N MET A 1 -1.14 21.54 75.03
CA MET A 1 -1.87 20.33 74.61
C MET A 1 -2.03 20.35 73.10
N PRO A 2 -1.57 19.31 72.37
CA PRO A 2 -1.94 19.10 70.97
C PRO A 2 -3.05 18.04 70.84
N ALA A 3 -4.01 18.35 69.97
CA ALA A 3 -5.19 17.57 69.57
C ALA A 3 -4.83 16.41 68.59
N PRO A 4 -5.76 15.48 68.29
CA PRO A 4 -5.46 14.08 67.96
C PRO A 4 -5.17 13.78 66.47
N ARG A 5 -4.56 12.62 66.23
CA ARG A 5 -4.21 12.06 64.90
C ARG A 5 -5.44 11.58 64.10
N PRO A 6 -5.43 11.67 62.76
CA PRO A 6 -6.42 11.03 61.90
C PRO A 6 -6.17 9.51 61.76
N SER A 7 -7.26 8.76 61.58
CA SER A 7 -7.36 7.30 61.47
C SER A 7 -6.80 6.73 60.14
N ARG A 8 -6.51 5.41 60.17
CA ARG A 8 -5.72 4.59 59.22
C ARG A 8 -6.25 4.51 57.76
N PRO A 9 -5.40 4.13 56.78
CA PRO A 9 -5.78 3.88 55.38
C PRO A 9 -6.47 2.52 55.17
N ILE A 10 -7.15 2.41 54.03
CA ILE A 10 -7.96 1.30 53.53
C ILE A 10 -7.08 0.06 53.23
N GLU A 11 -6.94 -0.84 54.19
CA GLU A 11 -6.42 -2.21 53.97
C GLU A 11 -7.43 -3.31 54.36
N ASP A 12 -8.54 -2.96 55.02
CA ASP A 12 -9.50 -3.94 55.58
C ASP A 12 -10.61 -4.44 54.62
N HIS A 13 -10.49 -4.23 53.29
CA HIS A 13 -11.52 -4.68 52.34
C HIS A 13 -11.15 -5.91 51.48
N CYS A 14 -9.98 -6.53 51.67
CA CYS A 14 -9.62 -7.76 50.95
C CYS A 14 -10.19 -9.06 51.55
N GLU A 15 -10.68 -9.05 52.80
CA GLU A 15 -11.23 -10.25 53.44
C GLU A 15 -12.64 -10.62 52.94
N GLN A 16 -13.33 -9.71 52.25
CA GLN A 16 -14.70 -9.91 51.77
C GLN A 16 -14.79 -10.41 50.31
N LEU A 17 -13.67 -10.64 49.63
CA LEU A 17 -13.66 -11.16 48.27
C LEU A 17 -13.86 -12.69 48.24
N PRO A 18 -14.63 -13.23 47.27
CA PRO A 18 -14.74 -14.67 47.04
C PRO A 18 -13.35 -15.32 46.91
N GLU A 19 -13.20 -16.53 47.42
CA GLU A 19 -11.90 -17.24 47.48
C GLU A 19 -11.25 -17.40 46.10
N SER A 20 -12.05 -17.56 45.05
CA SER A 20 -11.61 -17.59 43.64
C SER A 20 -10.92 -16.30 43.20
N CYS A 21 -11.38 -15.14 43.66
CA CYS A 21 -10.76 -13.85 43.35
C CYS A 21 -9.42 -13.65 44.09
N ARG A 22 -9.32 -14.14 45.32
CA ARG A 22 -8.08 -14.10 46.11
C ARG A 22 -7.01 -15.01 45.53
N GLN A 23 -7.38 -16.21 45.09
CA GLN A 23 -6.48 -17.12 44.39
C GLN A 23 -5.98 -16.52 43.07
N ARG A 24 -6.89 -15.95 42.26
CA ARG A 24 -6.50 -15.30 40.99
C ARG A 24 -5.57 -14.11 41.19
N TRP A 25 -5.77 -13.34 42.25
CA TRP A 25 -4.89 -12.22 42.58
C TRP A 25 -3.49 -12.68 43.03
N ALA A 26 -3.41 -13.77 43.79
CA ALA A 26 -2.14 -14.37 44.18
C ALA A 26 -1.37 -14.96 42.98
N GLU A 27 -2.07 -15.60 42.04
CA GLU A 27 -1.51 -16.09 40.77
C GLU A 27 -0.92 -14.95 39.94
N LEU A 28 -1.67 -13.86 39.74
CA LEU A 28 -1.21 -12.70 38.98
C LEU A 28 0.02 -12.03 39.61
N LEU A 29 0.10 -12.01 40.95
CA LEU A 29 1.29 -11.51 41.65
C LEU A 29 2.51 -12.44 41.51
N ALA A 30 2.29 -13.75 41.41
CA ALA A 30 3.35 -14.72 41.14
C ALA A 30 3.85 -14.62 39.69
N GLU A 31 2.95 -14.54 38.71
CA GLU A 31 3.25 -14.34 37.28
C GLU A 31 4.06 -13.03 37.05
N ARG A 32 3.72 -11.97 37.78
CA ARG A 32 4.43 -10.68 37.73
C ARG A 32 5.85 -10.75 38.31
N ARG A 33 6.10 -11.64 39.28
CA ARG A 33 7.44 -11.86 39.86
C ARG A 33 8.34 -12.70 38.95
N THR A 34 7.77 -13.61 38.17
CA THR A 34 8.51 -14.39 37.15
C THR A 34 8.85 -13.56 35.93
N ALA A 35 7.93 -12.74 35.42
CA ALA A 35 8.18 -11.87 34.26
C ALA A 35 9.30 -10.84 34.50
N ARG A 36 9.36 -10.24 35.70
CA ARG A 36 10.47 -9.33 36.07
C ARG A 36 11.84 -10.00 36.05
N ARG A 37 11.93 -11.28 36.38
CA ARG A 37 13.21 -12.02 36.37
C ARG A 37 13.72 -12.33 34.97
N GLU A 38 12.85 -12.34 33.97
CA GLU A 38 13.22 -12.51 32.56
C GLU A 38 13.61 -11.17 31.91
N ASP A 39 12.89 -10.09 32.20
CA ASP A 39 13.25 -8.73 31.78
C ASP A 39 14.61 -8.28 32.34
N ASP A 40 14.90 -8.59 33.62
CA ASP A 40 16.20 -8.25 34.25
C ASP A 40 17.38 -9.00 33.58
N ARG A 41 17.15 -10.12 32.89
CA ARG A 41 18.19 -10.86 32.14
C ARG A 41 18.43 -10.29 30.74
N GLU A 42 17.41 -9.75 30.09
CA GLU A 42 17.55 -9.07 28.79
C GLU A 42 18.14 -7.67 28.94
N GLU A 43 17.81 -6.94 30.01
CA GLU A 43 18.44 -5.63 30.31
C GLU A 43 19.94 -5.77 30.62
N ALA A 44 20.37 -6.84 31.30
CA ALA A 44 21.79 -7.11 31.57
C ALA A 44 22.60 -7.42 30.29
N PHE A 45 21.95 -7.96 29.24
CA PHE A 45 22.59 -8.22 27.95
C PHE A 45 22.73 -6.95 27.10
N SER A 46 21.76 -6.02 27.20
CA SER A 46 21.75 -4.74 26.49
C SER A 46 22.68 -3.69 27.13
N ALA A 47 22.92 -3.77 28.44
CA ALA A 47 23.75 -2.82 29.20
C ALA A 47 25.27 -2.90 28.92
N ARG A 48 25.77 -3.92 28.19
CA ARG A 48 27.21 -4.10 27.90
C ARG A 48 27.74 -3.38 26.65
N TRP A 49 26.89 -2.65 25.92
CA TRP A 49 27.26 -2.07 24.61
C TRP A 49 26.87 -0.59 24.43
N GLY A 50 26.98 0.24 25.48
CA GLY A 50 26.54 1.63 25.41
C GLY A 50 27.16 2.60 26.42
N GLU A 51 28.46 2.50 26.72
CA GLU A 51 29.16 3.53 27.49
C GLU A 51 30.13 4.33 26.60
N SER A 52 29.67 5.44 26.02
CA SER A 52 30.50 6.65 25.90
C SER A 52 29.65 7.90 25.64
N HIS A 53 29.78 8.88 26.55
CA HIS A 53 29.57 10.32 26.39
C HIS A 53 28.16 10.94 26.57
N LEU A 54 28.04 11.54 27.76
CA LEU A 54 27.56 12.90 28.10
C LEU A 54 26.27 13.05 28.92
N ARG A 55 26.56 13.47 30.16
CA ARG A 55 25.77 13.86 31.33
C ARG A 55 24.72 14.96 31.07
N GLY A 56 23.61 14.87 31.80
CA GLY A 56 22.72 15.99 32.13
C GLY A 56 21.30 15.53 32.50
N SER A 57 20.94 15.57 33.79
CA SER A 57 19.60 15.33 34.37
C SER A 57 19.34 16.47 35.38
N PRO A 58 18.15 16.64 36.01
CA PRO A 58 16.84 15.98 35.85
C PRO A 58 15.65 17.00 35.96
N ILE A 59 14.49 16.50 36.42
CA ILE A 59 13.23 17.17 36.84
C ILE A 59 12.15 17.10 35.73
N GLY A 60 10.99 16.45 35.86
CA GLY A 60 10.30 15.76 36.96
C GLY A 60 8.84 15.60 36.51
N GLY A 61 8.27 14.39 36.61
CA GLY A 61 6.79 14.21 36.64
C GLY A 61 6.31 14.20 38.10
N PRO A 62 5.07 13.79 38.41
CA PRO A 62 3.92 13.48 37.54
C PRO A 62 2.58 14.11 38.04
N PHE A 63 1.48 13.84 37.32
CA PHE A 63 0.10 13.55 37.79
C PHE A 63 -1.01 14.20 36.95
N ALA A 64 -1.89 13.31 36.47
CA ALA A 64 -3.18 13.57 35.85
C ALA A 64 -4.28 13.64 36.92
N TYR A 65 -5.40 14.33 36.63
CA TYR A 65 -6.75 13.88 36.99
C TYR A 65 -7.82 14.51 36.08
N LEU A 66 -8.88 13.74 35.89
CA LEU A 66 -10.00 13.91 34.94
C LEU A 66 -11.25 14.51 35.63
N ALA A 67 -12.10 15.11 34.80
CA ALA A 67 -13.56 15.31 34.92
C ALA A 67 -14.12 16.48 35.77
N LEU A 68 -14.81 17.43 35.10
CA LEU A 68 -16.28 17.52 35.06
C LEU A 68 -16.75 18.72 34.20
N ILE A 69 -17.86 18.54 33.48
CA ILE A 69 -18.64 19.57 32.76
C ILE A 69 -19.65 20.17 33.78
N PRO A 70 -20.00 21.48 33.70
CA PRO A 70 -21.30 21.85 33.11
C PRO A 70 -21.27 23.05 32.14
N VAL A 71 -22.27 23.03 31.26
CA VAL A 71 -22.72 23.97 30.21
C VAL A 71 -23.24 25.29 30.87
N ILE A 72 -23.08 26.52 30.37
CA ILE A 72 -23.89 27.29 29.37
C ILE A 72 -23.36 28.75 29.41
N SER A 73 -22.88 29.35 28.32
CA SER A 73 -23.45 30.48 27.53
C SER A 73 -22.25 31.35 27.13
N GLY A 74 -22.12 32.06 26.02
CA GLY A 74 -22.94 32.38 24.86
C GLY A 74 -22.09 33.31 23.95
N VAL A 75 -22.42 33.39 22.66
CA VAL A 75 -22.04 34.48 21.71
C VAL A 75 -20.54 34.54 21.34
N GLU A 76 -20.04 34.41 20.11
CA GLU A 76 -20.47 35.02 18.84
C GLU A 76 -19.82 34.30 17.64
N ARG A 77 -20.60 34.01 16.57
CA ARG A 77 -20.10 33.61 15.25
C ARG A 77 -20.00 34.85 14.35
N ARG A 78 -18.84 35.13 13.76
CA ARG A 78 -18.73 35.93 12.53
C ARG A 78 -17.66 35.33 11.60
N THR A 79 -17.91 35.46 10.29
CA THR A 79 -17.05 35.11 9.14
C THR A 79 -17.21 33.72 8.50
N TYR A 80 -18.42 33.36 8.07
CA TYR A 80 -18.61 32.49 6.88
C TYR A 80 -19.84 32.88 6.03
N ARG A 81 -20.10 34.18 5.90
CA ARG A 81 -21.19 34.74 5.07
C ARG A 81 -20.73 35.98 4.32
N ARG A 82 -19.74 35.83 3.43
CA ARG A 82 -19.32 36.90 2.51
C ARG A 82 -19.28 36.52 1.02
N GLN A 83 -19.68 35.30 0.63
CA GLN A 83 -19.68 34.89 -0.79
C GLN A 83 -21.04 34.57 -1.42
N GLN A 84 -22.18 34.69 -0.71
CA GLN A 84 -23.50 34.41 -1.29
C GLN A 84 -24.49 35.59 -1.32
N ARG A 85 -24.02 36.83 -1.10
CA ARG A 85 -24.82 38.06 -1.22
C ARG A 85 -24.57 38.82 -2.53
N ARG A 86 -24.66 38.14 -3.67
CA ARG A 86 -24.66 38.81 -5.00
C ARG A 86 -25.77 38.41 -5.95
N PHE A 87 -26.72 37.59 -5.51
CA PHE A 87 -27.94 37.36 -6.27
C PHE A 87 -29.16 37.49 -5.37
N ARG A 88 -30.13 38.27 -5.85
CA ARG A 88 -31.48 38.50 -5.30
C ARG A 88 -31.62 39.52 -4.17
N ASN A 89 -31.43 40.79 -4.54
CA ASN A 89 -32.34 41.85 -4.10
C ASN A 89 -33.78 41.52 -4.51
N LYS A 90 -34.75 41.64 -3.60
CA LYS A 90 -35.96 42.49 -3.71
C LYS A 90 -37.04 42.08 -2.70
N GLN A 91 -37.59 43.12 -2.04
CA GLN A 91 -38.87 43.20 -1.31
C GLN A 91 -38.94 42.41 0.00
N GLY A 92 -39.46 42.92 1.12
CA GLY A 92 -40.31 44.08 1.41
C GLY A 92 -41.02 43.79 2.74
N ASP A 93 -41.34 44.83 3.50
CA ASP A 93 -41.61 44.89 4.95
C ASP A 93 -42.83 44.13 5.55
N ALA A 94 -42.78 43.99 6.90
CA ALA A 94 -43.87 43.93 7.91
C ALA A 94 -44.33 42.54 8.45
N PRO A 95 -45.03 42.46 9.62
CA PRO A 95 -44.44 42.24 10.95
C PRO A 95 -44.94 40.96 11.68
N MET A 96 -44.27 40.59 12.78
CA MET A 96 -44.60 39.44 13.65
C MET A 96 -45.79 39.73 14.60
N PRO A 97 -46.73 38.78 14.82
CA PRO A 97 -47.61 38.79 15.98
C PRO A 97 -47.08 37.90 17.13
N ALA A 98 -47.60 38.22 18.32
CA ALA A 98 -47.19 37.78 19.65
C ALA A 98 -47.36 36.28 19.94
N SER A 99 -46.53 35.79 20.87
CA SER A 99 -46.48 34.43 21.38
C SER A 99 -47.56 34.13 22.41
N THR A 100 -48.42 33.15 22.12
CA THR A 100 -49.18 32.40 23.13
C THR A 100 -49.20 30.91 22.73
N GLY A 101 -48.91 30.03 23.69
CA GLY A 101 -49.32 28.62 23.65
C GLY A 101 -48.33 27.58 23.10
N ALA A 102 -47.83 26.74 24.02
CA ALA A 102 -47.41 25.33 23.91
C ALA A 102 -46.45 24.85 22.77
N PRO A 103 -45.44 24.03 23.08
CA PRO A 103 -44.58 23.41 22.06
C PRO A 103 -45.37 22.37 21.25
N PRO A 104 -45.28 22.36 19.90
CA PRO A 104 -45.91 21.32 19.11
C PRO A 104 -45.16 19.97 19.27
N PRO A 105 -45.86 18.85 19.08
CA PRO A 105 -45.29 17.52 19.26
C PRO A 105 -44.21 17.24 18.23
N TYR A 106 -43.23 16.41 18.61
CA TYR A 106 -42.19 15.87 17.75
C TYR A 106 -42.76 15.47 16.39
N THR A 107 -42.49 16.29 15.36
CA THR A 107 -42.77 15.95 13.98
C THR A 107 -41.87 14.78 13.62
N ARG A 108 -42.51 13.63 13.48
CA ARG A 108 -42.04 12.43 12.78
C ARG A 108 -41.13 12.86 11.63
N PHE A 109 -39.83 12.53 11.71
CA PHE A 109 -38.89 12.73 10.61
C PHE A 109 -39.53 12.15 9.35
N SER A 110 -39.96 13.03 8.44
CA SER A 110 -40.42 12.66 7.13
C SER A 110 -39.30 11.84 6.49
N ARG A 111 -39.64 10.64 6.01
CA ARG A 111 -38.74 9.82 5.21
C ARG A 111 -38.18 10.71 4.10
N VAL A 112 -36.90 11.04 4.21
CA VAL A 112 -36.16 11.61 3.10
C VAL A 112 -36.29 10.58 1.97
N PRO A 113 -36.81 10.96 0.79
CA PRO A 113 -36.82 10.05 -0.34
C PRO A 113 -35.39 9.55 -0.54
N LEU A 114 -35.19 8.25 -0.79
CA LEU A 114 -33.89 7.69 -1.18
C LEU A 114 -33.39 8.48 -2.40
N ALA A 115 -32.63 9.54 -2.15
CA ALA A 115 -31.87 10.21 -3.18
C ALA A 115 -30.89 9.15 -3.68
N GLN A 116 -30.97 8.87 -4.98
CA GLN A 116 -30.03 8.00 -5.67
C GLN A 116 -28.63 8.49 -5.31
N ALA A 117 -27.93 7.74 -4.45
CA ALA A 117 -26.57 8.05 -4.05
C ALA A 117 -25.71 7.92 -5.30
N LEU A 118 -25.35 9.06 -5.89
CA LEU A 118 -24.44 9.12 -7.01
C LEU A 118 -23.06 8.62 -6.56
N PRO A 119 -22.28 8.00 -7.47
CA PRO A 119 -20.91 7.60 -7.16
C PRO A 119 -20.07 8.79 -6.67
N LEU A 120 -19.14 8.52 -5.75
CA LEU A 120 -18.31 9.54 -5.08
C LEU A 120 -17.60 10.43 -6.10
N SER A 121 -17.67 11.76 -5.91
CA SER A 121 -17.01 12.75 -6.78
C SER A 121 -15.54 13.04 -6.41
N GLY A 122 -15.00 12.35 -5.39
CA GLY A 122 -13.65 12.50 -4.80
C GLY A 122 -12.83 11.20 -4.73
N GLU A 123 -11.86 11.08 -3.80
CA GLU A 123 -11.04 9.86 -3.65
C GLU A 123 -11.96 8.63 -3.48
N ARG A 124 -11.85 7.67 -4.41
CA ARG A 124 -12.83 6.58 -4.64
C ARG A 124 -12.83 5.46 -3.58
N THR A 125 -12.14 5.66 -2.47
CA THR A 125 -12.01 4.68 -1.38
C THR A 125 -11.88 5.41 -0.04
N LEU A 126 -12.62 4.97 0.97
CA LEU A 126 -12.59 5.51 2.33
C LEU A 126 -11.18 5.60 2.93
N PHE A 127 -10.36 4.58 2.71
CA PHE A 127 -8.97 4.53 3.15
C PHE A 127 -8.15 3.60 2.22
N PRO A 128 -6.82 3.77 2.14
CA PRO A 128 -5.97 2.86 1.40
C PRO A 128 -6.01 1.46 2.01
N TRP A 129 -6.23 0.40 1.23
CA TRP A 129 -6.19 -0.99 1.69
C TRP A 129 -5.35 -1.84 0.71
N PRO A 130 -4.58 -2.85 1.18
CA PRO A 130 -3.92 -3.79 0.29
C PRO A 130 -4.97 -4.50 -0.57
N GLY A 131 -4.77 -4.54 -1.90
CA GLY A 131 -5.75 -5.14 -2.81
C GLY A 131 -6.86 -4.22 -3.31
N GLY A 132 -6.91 -2.94 -2.89
CA GLY A 132 -7.92 -1.98 -3.33
C GLY A 132 -8.13 -1.96 -4.85
N LYS A 133 -9.36 -2.27 -5.28
CA LYS A 133 -9.73 -2.50 -6.68
C LYS A 133 -10.04 -1.26 -7.51
N THR A 134 -9.71 -0.05 -7.05
CA THR A 134 -9.97 1.20 -7.80
C THR A 134 -9.41 1.19 -9.22
N ARG A 135 -8.26 0.53 -9.45
CA ARG A 135 -7.67 0.38 -10.79
C ARG A 135 -8.37 -0.70 -11.64
N LEU A 136 -9.01 -1.66 -10.98
CA LEU A 136 -9.75 -2.78 -11.57
C LEU A 136 -11.22 -2.43 -11.85
N ALA A 137 -11.76 -1.41 -11.19
CA ALA A 137 -13.15 -1.00 -11.32
C ALA A 137 -13.59 -0.76 -12.76
N LYS A 138 -12.75 -0.13 -13.60
CA LYS A 138 -13.02 0.05 -15.04
C LYS A 138 -13.25 -1.25 -15.83
N HIS A 139 -12.77 -2.39 -15.33
CA HIS A 139 -12.94 -3.71 -15.94
C HIS A 139 -14.04 -4.53 -15.24
N LEU A 140 -14.20 -4.36 -13.92
CA LEU A 140 -15.19 -5.09 -13.14
C LEU A 140 -16.59 -4.48 -13.22
N LEU A 141 -16.73 -3.14 -13.25
CA LEU A 141 -18.03 -2.48 -13.32
C LEU A 141 -18.82 -2.87 -14.57
N PRO A 142 -18.24 -2.92 -15.79
CA PRO A 142 -18.97 -3.45 -16.95
C PRO A 142 -19.48 -4.87 -16.73
N LEU A 143 -18.65 -5.77 -16.18
CA LEU A 143 -19.06 -7.15 -15.90
C LEU A 143 -20.18 -7.22 -14.85
N ILE A 144 -20.14 -6.38 -13.83
CA ILE A 144 -21.20 -6.26 -12.82
C ILE A 144 -22.49 -5.75 -13.45
N ASN A 145 -22.41 -4.70 -14.28
CA ASN A 145 -23.56 -4.03 -14.88
C ASN A 145 -24.24 -4.91 -15.95
N GLU A 146 -23.47 -5.71 -16.69
CA GLU A 146 -23.97 -6.71 -17.65
C GLU A 146 -24.76 -7.86 -17.00
N ARG A 147 -24.71 -7.99 -15.67
CA ARG A 147 -25.38 -9.06 -14.92
C ARG A 147 -26.50 -8.46 -14.07
N PRO A 148 -27.75 -8.39 -14.55
CA PRO A 148 -28.84 -7.75 -13.81
C PRO A 148 -29.07 -8.41 -12.45
N HIS A 149 -29.04 -7.68 -11.35
CA HIS A 149 -29.19 -8.22 -9.99
C HIS A 149 -29.93 -7.22 -9.10
N THR A 150 -30.58 -7.72 -8.05
CA THR A 150 -31.26 -6.86 -7.06
C THR A 150 -30.51 -6.80 -5.73
N CYS A 151 -29.76 -7.87 -5.41
CA CYS A 151 -28.90 -7.96 -4.25
C CYS A 151 -27.44 -8.00 -4.70
N TYR A 152 -26.60 -7.15 -4.13
CA TYR A 152 -25.15 -7.13 -4.35
C TYR A 152 -24.42 -7.42 -3.04
N VAL A 153 -23.50 -8.37 -3.05
CA VAL A 153 -22.78 -8.82 -1.87
C VAL A 153 -21.28 -8.82 -2.14
N GLU A 154 -20.50 -8.08 -1.33
CA GLU A 154 -19.05 -8.26 -1.27
C GLU A 154 -18.71 -9.14 -0.07
N ALA A 155 -18.35 -10.40 -0.32
CA ALA A 155 -18.03 -11.36 0.75
C ALA A 155 -16.68 -11.05 1.44
N PHE A 156 -15.81 -10.34 0.73
CA PHE A 156 -14.49 -9.89 1.15
C PHE A 156 -14.35 -8.39 0.87
N ALA A 157 -14.86 -7.56 1.79
CA ALA A 157 -14.99 -6.13 1.58
C ALA A 157 -13.66 -5.43 1.31
N GLY A 158 -12.63 -5.70 2.11
CA GLY A 158 -11.39 -4.93 2.06
C GLY A 158 -11.63 -3.43 2.19
N SER A 159 -11.27 -2.61 1.19
CA SER A 159 -11.60 -1.17 1.18
C SER A 159 -13.02 -0.83 0.69
N ALA A 160 -13.80 -1.83 0.27
CA ALA A 160 -15.12 -1.68 -0.36
C ALA A 160 -15.10 -0.75 -1.59
N ALA A 161 -13.99 -0.74 -2.34
CA ALA A 161 -13.80 0.17 -3.48
C ALA A 161 -14.90 0.01 -4.53
N MET A 162 -15.34 -1.24 -4.77
CA MET A 162 -16.36 -1.54 -5.77
C MET A 162 -17.74 -1.03 -5.34
N LEU A 163 -18.12 -1.20 -4.08
CA LEU A 163 -19.34 -0.64 -3.49
C LEU A 163 -19.46 0.88 -3.70
N PHE A 164 -18.37 1.63 -3.48
CA PHE A 164 -18.36 3.08 -3.62
C PHE A 164 -18.33 3.57 -5.08
N GLU A 165 -17.82 2.76 -6.01
CA GLU A 165 -17.74 3.12 -7.44
C GLU A 165 -18.97 2.70 -8.25
N ARG A 166 -19.73 1.70 -7.79
CA ARG A 166 -20.93 1.21 -8.48
C ARG A 166 -22.17 2.04 -8.17
N GLU A 167 -23.16 1.95 -9.05
CA GLU A 167 -24.52 2.41 -8.75
C GLU A 167 -25.16 1.54 -7.66
N PRO A 168 -25.92 2.13 -6.71
CA PRO A 168 -26.57 1.38 -5.64
C PRO A 168 -27.53 0.30 -6.16
N ALA A 169 -27.42 -0.92 -5.61
CA ALA A 169 -28.45 -1.95 -5.81
C ALA A 169 -29.60 -1.79 -4.79
N LYS A 170 -30.71 -2.51 -5.00
CA LYS A 170 -31.86 -2.50 -4.08
C LYS A 170 -31.48 -3.01 -2.69
N VAL A 171 -30.63 -4.03 -2.63
CA VAL A 171 -30.07 -4.58 -1.39
C VAL A 171 -28.57 -4.71 -1.57
N GLU A 172 -27.80 -4.20 -0.60
CA GLU A 172 -26.35 -4.29 -0.61
C GLU A 172 -25.83 -4.80 0.72
N VAL A 173 -24.88 -5.72 0.64
CA VAL A 173 -24.26 -6.35 1.80
C VAL A 173 -22.74 -6.24 1.68
N LEU A 174 -22.12 -5.75 2.74
CA LEU A 174 -20.68 -5.66 2.88
C LEU A 174 -20.23 -6.58 4.01
N ASN A 175 -19.41 -7.58 3.71
CA ASN A 175 -18.93 -8.55 4.69
C ASN A 175 -17.40 -8.59 4.72
N ASP A 176 -16.83 -8.68 5.91
CA ASP A 176 -15.42 -9.00 6.09
C ASP A 176 -15.19 -9.76 7.40
N MET A 177 -14.17 -10.62 7.44
CA MET A 177 -13.80 -11.32 8.66
C MET A 177 -13.03 -10.42 9.63
N HIS A 178 -12.35 -9.38 9.12
CA HIS A 178 -11.51 -8.50 9.93
C HIS A 178 -12.33 -7.51 10.77
N GLY A 179 -12.41 -7.77 12.08
CA GLY A 179 -13.26 -6.99 13.00
C GLY A 179 -12.98 -5.49 13.07
N GLU A 180 -11.72 -5.04 12.98
CA GLU A 180 -11.40 -3.60 12.95
C GLU A 180 -11.96 -2.89 11.72
N LEU A 181 -11.99 -3.61 10.59
CA LEU A 181 -12.44 -3.07 9.32
C LEU A 181 -13.96 -2.91 9.34
N VAL A 182 -14.68 -3.94 9.79
CA VAL A 182 -16.13 -3.88 9.99
C VAL A 182 -16.49 -2.80 11.01
N ARG A 183 -15.73 -2.67 12.10
CA ARG A 183 -15.92 -1.60 13.09
C ARG A 183 -15.77 -0.22 12.46
N LEU A 184 -14.76 0.00 11.62
CA LEU A 184 -14.57 1.27 10.93
C LEU A 184 -15.80 1.63 10.08
N TYR A 185 -16.31 0.70 9.26
CA TYR A 185 -17.52 0.94 8.47
C TYR A 185 -18.73 1.27 9.34
N ARG A 186 -18.94 0.52 10.42
CA ARG A 186 -20.05 0.77 11.38
C ARG A 186 -19.94 2.14 12.05
N VAL A 187 -18.74 2.55 12.45
CA VAL A 187 -18.50 3.85 13.09
C VAL A 187 -18.71 4.99 12.09
N VAL A 188 -18.19 4.89 10.86
CA VAL A 188 -18.43 5.91 9.83
C VAL A 188 -19.92 6.01 9.48
N ALA A 189 -20.64 4.88 9.42
CA ALA A 189 -22.07 4.87 9.13
C ALA A 189 -22.93 5.49 10.25
N ASN A 190 -22.55 5.38 11.52
CA ASN A 190 -23.41 5.77 12.65
C ASN A 190 -22.91 6.97 13.48
N HIS A 191 -21.61 7.25 13.45
CA HIS A 191 -20.92 8.19 14.33
C HIS A 191 -19.86 9.04 13.60
N LEU A 192 -20.18 9.48 12.38
CA LEU A 192 -19.25 10.23 11.53
C LEU A 192 -18.67 11.46 12.24
N ASP A 193 -19.51 12.29 12.87
CA ASP A 193 -19.07 13.54 13.49
C ASP A 193 -18.03 13.31 14.59
N GLU A 194 -18.27 12.32 15.46
CA GLU A 194 -17.34 12.00 16.54
C GLU A 194 -16.08 11.33 16.03
N PHE A 195 -16.19 10.52 14.97
CA PHE A 195 -15.03 9.97 14.28
C PHE A 195 -14.14 11.08 13.69
N VAL A 196 -14.71 12.03 12.95
CA VAL A 196 -14.00 13.16 12.34
C VAL A 196 -13.34 14.04 13.40
N ARG A 197 -14.01 14.23 14.55
CA ARG A 197 -13.51 15.04 15.65
C ARG A 197 -12.14 14.57 16.19
N HIS A 198 -11.86 13.26 16.16
CA HIS A 198 -10.54 12.72 16.54
C HIS A 198 -9.39 13.27 15.66
N PHE A 199 -9.69 13.64 14.41
CA PHE A 199 -8.68 14.10 13.46
C PHE A 199 -8.49 15.62 13.45
N ARG A 200 -9.32 16.38 14.16
CA ARG A 200 -9.31 17.85 14.14
C ARG A 200 -7.95 18.47 14.46
N TRP A 201 -7.22 17.86 15.39
CA TRP A 201 -5.89 18.29 15.84
C TRP A 201 -4.84 17.19 15.63
N SER A 202 -5.15 16.19 14.79
CA SER A 202 -4.23 15.09 14.52
C SER A 202 -3.02 15.57 13.73
N LEU A 203 -1.83 15.32 14.27
CA LEU A 203 -0.57 15.61 13.61
C LEU A 203 -0.06 14.37 12.86
N THR A 204 0.53 14.56 11.69
CA THR A 204 1.33 13.51 11.03
C THR A 204 2.72 13.50 11.69
N SER A 205 2.93 12.59 12.65
CA SER A 205 4.19 12.46 13.39
C SER A 205 4.59 11.00 13.54
N ARG A 206 5.89 10.71 13.42
CA ARG A 206 6.44 9.37 13.64
C ARG A 206 6.26 8.90 15.08
N GLU A 207 6.36 9.82 16.03
CA GLU A 207 6.15 9.51 17.43
C GLU A 207 4.68 9.17 17.72
N MET A 208 3.74 10.00 17.26
CA MET A 208 2.30 9.72 17.40
C MET A 208 1.89 8.42 16.71
N TYR A 209 2.47 8.13 15.55
CA TYR A 209 2.26 6.87 14.85
C TYR A 209 2.73 5.66 15.68
N ARG A 210 3.93 5.73 16.28
CA ARG A 210 4.43 4.68 17.18
C ARG A 210 3.55 4.55 18.42
N TRP A 211 3.13 5.66 19.02
CA TRP A 211 2.21 5.61 20.17
C TRP A 211 0.88 4.96 19.82
N ALA A 212 0.31 5.28 18.67
CA ALA A 212 -0.89 4.59 18.18
C ALA A 212 -0.65 3.08 18.04
N GLN A 213 0.51 2.64 17.53
CA GLN A 213 0.85 1.21 17.46
C GLN A 213 0.89 0.54 18.84
N LEU A 214 1.39 1.23 19.86
CA LEU A 214 1.55 0.73 21.23
C LEU A 214 0.27 0.73 22.08
N GLN A 215 -0.82 1.37 21.63
CA GLN A 215 -2.06 1.41 22.40
C GLN A 215 -2.70 0.02 22.54
N HIS A 216 -3.11 -0.31 23.77
CA HIS A 216 -3.94 -1.48 24.07
C HIS A 216 -5.35 -1.27 23.50
N VAL A 217 -5.72 -2.05 22.50
CA VAL A 217 -6.97 -1.83 21.76
C VAL A 217 -8.20 -2.21 22.59
N GLU A 218 -8.05 -3.08 23.58
CA GLU A 218 -9.08 -3.54 24.50
C GLU A 218 -9.57 -2.43 25.43
N THR A 219 -8.73 -1.42 25.69
CA THR A 219 -9.08 -0.30 26.56
C THR A 219 -9.75 0.86 25.82
N LEU A 220 -9.87 0.76 24.50
CA LEU A 220 -10.40 1.82 23.64
C LEU A 220 -11.87 1.58 23.30
N THR A 221 -12.65 2.66 23.21
CA THR A 221 -14.02 2.60 22.67
C THR A 221 -14.01 2.25 21.18
N ASP A 222 -15.14 1.80 20.64
CA ASP A 222 -15.21 1.45 19.21
C ASP A 222 -14.82 2.63 18.29
N ILE A 223 -15.22 3.86 18.64
CA ILE A 223 -14.86 5.08 17.90
C ILE A 223 -13.34 5.32 17.96
N GLN A 224 -12.74 5.19 19.16
CA GLN A 224 -11.30 5.34 19.34
C GLN A 224 -10.50 4.27 18.58
N ARG A 225 -10.96 3.02 18.61
CA ARG A 225 -10.36 1.92 17.85
C ARG A 225 -10.43 2.18 16.35
N ALA A 226 -11.59 2.57 15.84
CA ALA A 226 -11.76 2.93 14.44
C ALA A 226 -10.86 4.11 14.04
N ALA A 227 -10.80 5.17 14.85
CA ALA A 227 -9.96 6.34 14.59
C ALA A 227 -8.46 5.99 14.59
N ARG A 228 -8.02 5.19 15.57
CA ARG A 228 -6.66 4.64 15.63
C ARG A 228 -6.34 3.81 14.39
N PHE A 229 -7.21 2.87 14.03
CA PHE A 229 -7.03 2.01 12.87
C PHE A 229 -6.94 2.82 11.58
N TYR A 230 -7.84 3.79 11.38
CA TYR A 230 -7.81 4.70 10.23
C TYR A 230 -6.53 5.55 10.18
N TYR A 231 -6.11 6.12 11.34
CA TYR A 231 -4.88 6.91 11.46
C TYR A 231 -3.66 6.12 10.99
N LEU A 232 -3.51 4.90 11.53
CA LEU A 232 -2.45 3.98 11.18
C LEU A 232 -2.51 3.66 9.68
N GLN A 233 -3.67 3.19 9.19
CA GLN A 233 -3.85 2.77 7.81
C GLN A 233 -3.58 3.88 6.77
N LYS A 234 -4.04 5.10 7.03
CA LYS A 234 -3.82 6.25 6.12
C LYS A 234 -2.35 6.67 6.10
N LEU A 235 -1.60 6.51 7.20
CA LEU A 235 -0.20 6.92 7.31
C LEU A 235 0.81 5.80 7.03
N SER A 236 0.40 4.53 7.06
CA SER A 236 1.24 3.36 6.77
C SER A 236 1.79 3.39 5.34
N PHE A 237 3.07 3.06 5.17
CA PHE A 237 3.66 2.80 3.87
C PHE A 237 2.94 1.62 3.20
N GLY A 238 2.52 1.81 1.94
CA GLY A 238 1.75 0.80 1.19
C GLY A 238 0.36 0.45 1.75
N GLY A 239 -0.08 1.08 2.85
CA GLY A 239 -1.33 0.71 3.52
C GLY A 239 -1.30 -0.71 4.09
N LYS A 240 -0.16 -1.19 4.59
CA LYS A 240 -0.09 -2.52 5.21
C LYS A 240 -0.82 -2.51 6.56
N VAL A 241 -1.51 -3.62 6.89
CA VAL A 241 -2.18 -3.84 8.18
C VAL A 241 -1.24 -4.47 9.20
N GLU A 242 -0.24 -5.24 8.74
CA GLU A 242 0.82 -5.83 9.58
C GLU A 242 2.20 -5.33 9.18
N GLY A 243 3.15 -5.32 10.13
CA GLY A 243 4.50 -4.80 9.90
C GLY A 243 4.52 -3.32 9.49
N GLN A 244 3.57 -2.54 10.01
CA GLN A 244 3.30 -1.20 9.51
C GLN A 244 4.44 -0.22 9.84
N THR A 245 4.93 0.49 8.83
CA THR A 245 5.92 1.57 8.99
C THR A 245 5.36 2.88 8.46
N LEU A 246 5.68 4.00 9.09
CA LEU A 246 5.23 5.32 8.63
C LEU A 246 5.70 5.62 7.20
N GLY A 247 4.76 5.88 6.29
CA GLY A 247 4.99 6.14 4.87
C GLY A 247 5.26 7.62 4.56
N VAL A 248 6.41 8.13 5.00
CA VAL A 248 6.88 9.49 4.69
C VAL A 248 8.14 9.46 3.83
N GLY A 249 8.19 10.27 2.78
CA GLY A 249 9.35 10.42 1.90
C GLY A 249 9.63 11.88 1.54
N PRO A 250 10.82 12.18 0.99
CA PRO A 250 11.24 13.55 0.64
C PRO A 250 10.41 14.19 -0.48
N THR A 251 9.72 13.38 -1.29
CA THR A 251 8.94 13.83 -2.47
C THR A 251 7.44 13.57 -2.34
N SER A 252 7.02 12.80 -1.33
CA SER A 252 5.60 12.55 -1.04
C SER A 252 5.39 12.32 0.45
N THR A 253 4.39 13.00 1.02
CA THR A 253 4.02 12.85 2.43
C THR A 253 2.54 12.50 2.49
N LYS A 254 2.22 11.36 3.09
CA LYS A 254 0.83 11.08 3.48
C LYS A 254 0.46 12.02 4.62
N ARG A 255 -0.59 12.81 4.45
CA ARG A 255 -1.07 13.77 5.45
C ARG A 255 -2.51 13.46 5.80
N ILE A 256 -2.85 13.68 7.06
CA ILE A 256 -4.25 13.75 7.49
C ILE A 256 -4.69 15.19 7.24
N ASN A 257 -5.51 15.38 6.20
CA ASN A 257 -6.10 16.66 5.89
C ASN A 257 -7.58 16.62 6.30
N LEU A 258 -7.90 17.28 7.41
CA LEU A 258 -9.25 17.27 7.98
C LEU A 258 -10.34 17.71 6.98
N LEU A 259 -10.08 18.78 6.21
CA LEU A 259 -11.07 19.33 5.29
C LEU A 259 -11.44 18.34 4.18
N ARG A 260 -10.45 17.60 3.67
CA ARG A 260 -10.72 16.54 2.68
C ARG A 260 -11.34 15.32 3.33
N LEU A 261 -10.89 14.96 4.53
CA LEU A 261 -11.42 13.84 5.30
C LEU A 261 -12.91 14.00 5.58
N GLU A 262 -13.35 15.18 6.01
CA GLU A 262 -14.76 15.46 6.29
C GLU A 262 -15.62 15.31 5.04
N GLN A 263 -15.14 15.80 3.88
CA GLN A 263 -15.83 15.65 2.60
C GLN A 263 -15.93 14.18 2.17
N ASP A 264 -14.80 13.47 2.08
CA ASP A 264 -14.74 12.08 1.59
C ASP A 264 -15.54 11.13 2.51
N LEU A 265 -15.49 11.34 3.83
CA LEU A 265 -16.23 10.52 4.78
C LEU A 265 -17.73 10.84 4.83
N SER A 266 -18.14 12.08 4.53
CA SER A 266 -19.56 12.44 4.48
C SER A 266 -20.29 11.70 3.37
N ASP A 267 -19.70 11.65 2.17
CA ASP A 267 -20.31 10.93 1.06
C ASP A 267 -20.37 9.41 1.35
N ALA A 268 -19.30 8.87 1.94
CA ALA A 268 -19.26 7.46 2.33
C ALA A 268 -20.26 7.12 3.45
N HIS A 269 -20.46 8.01 4.42
CA HIS A 269 -21.48 7.89 5.46
C HIS A 269 -22.88 7.76 4.84
N LEU A 270 -23.23 8.65 3.91
CA LEU A 270 -24.51 8.59 3.19
C LEU A 270 -24.64 7.28 2.38
N ARG A 271 -23.57 6.87 1.71
CA ARG A 271 -23.55 5.63 0.91
C ARG A 271 -23.74 4.37 1.75
N LEU A 272 -23.16 4.33 2.95
CA LEU A 272 -23.22 3.18 3.85
C LEU A 272 -24.56 3.03 4.57
N HIS A 273 -25.35 4.11 4.70
CA HIS A 273 -26.66 4.04 5.36
C HIS A 273 -27.63 3.05 4.67
N GLY A 274 -27.45 2.79 3.37
CA GLY A 274 -28.23 1.81 2.62
C GLY A 274 -27.67 0.39 2.62
N VAL A 275 -26.56 0.14 3.32
CA VAL A 275 -25.76 -1.09 3.19
C VAL A 275 -25.81 -1.90 4.49
N VAL A 276 -26.08 -3.19 4.36
CA VAL A 276 -26.01 -4.13 5.49
C VAL A 276 -24.55 -4.50 5.71
N ILE A 277 -24.03 -4.24 6.91
CA ILE A 277 -22.64 -4.56 7.27
C ILE A 277 -22.63 -5.83 8.13
N GLU A 278 -21.95 -6.87 7.66
CA GLU A 278 -21.84 -8.17 8.31
C GLU A 278 -20.38 -8.46 8.72
N GLN A 279 -20.21 -9.31 9.74
CA GLN A 279 -18.91 -9.86 10.15
C GLN A 279 -19.00 -11.38 10.23
N LEU A 280 -19.11 -12.04 9.08
CA LEU A 280 -19.24 -13.48 8.95
C LEU A 280 -18.05 -14.07 8.19
N THR A 281 -17.80 -15.36 8.40
CA THR A 281 -17.00 -16.17 7.47
C THR A 281 -17.60 -16.08 6.07
N TRP A 282 -16.77 -16.07 5.02
CA TRP A 282 -17.25 -15.95 3.64
C TRP A 282 -18.25 -17.05 3.27
N GLN A 283 -18.09 -18.27 3.80
CA GLN A 283 -19.01 -19.40 3.59
C GLN A 283 -20.43 -19.05 4.07
N ARG A 284 -20.56 -18.65 5.35
CA ARG A 284 -21.84 -18.27 5.95
C ARG A 284 -22.45 -17.03 5.30
N CYS A 285 -21.61 -16.09 4.84
CA CYS A 285 -22.09 -14.94 4.09
C CYS A 285 -22.76 -15.39 2.78
N ILE A 286 -22.08 -16.22 1.99
CA ILE A 286 -22.63 -16.75 0.74
C ILE A 286 -23.92 -17.54 1.00
N GLU A 287 -23.89 -18.48 1.94
CA GLU A 287 -25.05 -19.31 2.30
C GLU A 287 -26.29 -18.47 2.66
N LYS A 288 -26.10 -17.42 3.46
CA LYS A 288 -27.18 -16.55 3.93
C LYS A 288 -27.86 -15.78 2.79
N TYR A 289 -27.09 -15.30 1.82
CA TYR A 289 -27.57 -14.40 0.77
C TYR A 289 -27.75 -15.06 -0.61
N ASP A 290 -27.43 -16.35 -0.77
CA ASP A 290 -27.51 -17.02 -2.08
C ASP A 290 -28.96 -17.14 -2.56
N ARG A 291 -29.31 -16.31 -3.54
CA ARG A 291 -30.61 -16.24 -4.22
C ARG A 291 -30.36 -15.99 -5.71
N PRO A 292 -31.28 -16.38 -6.61
CA PRO A 292 -31.12 -16.15 -8.05
C PRO A 292 -30.82 -14.69 -8.44
N GLU A 293 -31.33 -13.74 -7.66
CA GLU A 293 -31.18 -12.30 -7.88
C GLU A 293 -29.93 -11.69 -7.22
N THR A 294 -29.10 -12.50 -6.56
CA THR A 294 -27.88 -12.06 -5.88
C THR A 294 -26.66 -12.13 -6.81
N LEU A 295 -25.88 -11.06 -6.82
CA LEU A 295 -24.54 -11.02 -7.40
C LEU A 295 -23.50 -10.91 -6.28
N PHE A 296 -22.61 -11.89 -6.22
CA PHE A 296 -21.47 -11.91 -5.32
C PHE A 296 -20.22 -11.37 -6.01
N LEU A 297 -19.53 -10.42 -5.38
CA LEU A 297 -18.14 -10.11 -5.68
C LEU A 297 -17.26 -10.83 -4.66
N LEU A 298 -16.42 -11.74 -5.15
CA LEU A 298 -15.51 -12.54 -4.35
C LEU A 298 -14.08 -12.05 -4.63
N ASP A 299 -13.47 -11.45 -3.60
CA ASP A 299 -12.10 -10.95 -3.64
C ASP A 299 -11.26 -11.51 -2.49
N PRO A 300 -10.95 -12.82 -2.51
CA PRO A 300 -10.16 -13.43 -1.45
C PRO A 300 -8.71 -12.91 -1.46
N PRO A 301 -7.98 -13.02 -0.33
CA PRO A 301 -6.55 -12.75 -0.27
C PRO A 301 -5.77 -13.56 -1.32
N TYR A 302 -5.11 -12.88 -2.26
CA TYR A 302 -4.44 -13.54 -3.40
C TYR A 302 -3.37 -14.56 -2.98
N TRP A 303 -3.36 -15.71 -3.66
CA TRP A 303 -2.43 -16.83 -3.40
C TRP A 303 -0.95 -16.43 -3.49
N GLU A 304 -0.14 -16.86 -2.54
CA GLU A 304 1.31 -16.54 -2.45
C GLU A 304 1.64 -15.03 -2.45
N THR A 305 0.70 -14.19 -2.00
CA THR A 305 0.92 -12.75 -1.83
C THR A 305 0.89 -12.40 -0.35
N THR A 306 2.00 -11.86 0.16
CA THR A 306 2.08 -11.33 1.53
C THR A 306 1.14 -10.13 1.69
N GLY A 307 0.14 -10.16 2.59
CA GLY A 307 -0.65 -8.95 2.84
C GLY A 307 -1.90 -9.05 3.72
N TYR A 308 -2.44 -10.24 3.95
CA TYR A 308 -3.50 -10.46 4.93
C TYR A 308 -2.92 -11.30 6.06
N GLY A 309 -2.99 -10.83 7.30
CA GLY A 309 -2.55 -11.55 8.51
C GLY A 309 -3.30 -12.87 8.79
N ALA A 310 -4.04 -13.37 7.82
CA ALA A 310 -4.72 -14.66 7.83
C ALA A 310 -4.27 -15.44 6.60
N GLU A 311 -3.65 -16.59 6.82
CA GLU A 311 -3.28 -17.52 5.75
C GLU A 311 -4.55 -18.01 5.05
N PHE A 312 -4.74 -17.63 3.78
CA PHE A 312 -5.81 -18.15 2.94
C PHE A 312 -5.25 -19.30 2.11
N GLY A 313 -5.39 -20.51 2.65
CA GLY A 313 -4.84 -21.75 2.09
C GLY A 313 -5.50 -22.19 0.77
N MET A 314 -4.86 -23.13 0.06
CA MET A 314 -5.45 -23.73 -1.16
C MET A 314 -6.79 -24.42 -0.88
N ASP A 315 -6.97 -24.99 0.31
CA ASP A 315 -8.22 -25.61 0.77
C ASP A 315 -9.41 -24.64 0.70
N GLN A 316 -9.18 -23.37 1.04
CA GLN A 316 -10.21 -22.34 0.97
C GLN A 316 -10.57 -22.02 -0.48
N TYR A 317 -9.58 -22.02 -1.38
CA TYR A 317 -9.83 -21.82 -2.82
C TYR A 317 -10.59 -23.00 -3.44
N GLU A 318 -10.28 -24.23 -3.04
CA GLU A 318 -10.99 -25.43 -3.47
C GLU A 318 -12.46 -25.36 -3.03
N GLN A 319 -12.72 -25.04 -1.76
CA GLN A 319 -14.08 -24.81 -1.25
C GLN A 319 -14.79 -23.67 -2.01
N LEU A 320 -14.08 -22.57 -2.29
CA LEU A 320 -14.64 -21.44 -3.03
C LEU A 320 -15.10 -21.89 -4.42
N ALA A 321 -14.28 -22.68 -5.12
CA ALA A 321 -14.63 -23.22 -6.42
C ALA A 321 -15.88 -24.11 -6.34
N GLU A 322 -15.97 -24.98 -5.33
CA GLU A 322 -17.14 -25.86 -5.11
C GLU A 322 -18.41 -25.08 -4.82
N VAL A 323 -18.35 -24.13 -3.88
CA VAL A 323 -19.48 -23.25 -3.55
C VAL A 323 -19.92 -22.48 -4.78
N MET A 324 -18.99 -21.90 -5.54
CA MET A 324 -19.30 -21.16 -6.78
C MET A 324 -20.00 -22.03 -7.84
N ALA A 325 -19.69 -23.31 -7.91
CA ALA A 325 -20.33 -24.23 -8.85
C ALA A 325 -21.78 -24.56 -8.46
N GLN A 326 -22.14 -24.39 -7.19
CA GLN A 326 -23.47 -24.70 -6.65
C GLN A 326 -24.34 -23.46 -6.40
N LEU A 327 -23.82 -22.26 -6.68
CA LEU A 327 -24.54 -21.01 -6.45
C LEU A 327 -25.85 -20.94 -7.25
N LYS A 328 -26.92 -20.49 -6.58
CA LYS A 328 -28.17 -20.09 -7.24
C LYS A 328 -28.03 -18.72 -7.89
N GLY A 329 -27.29 -17.83 -7.22
CA GLY A 329 -26.95 -16.51 -7.73
C GLY A 329 -25.80 -16.53 -8.73
N ARG A 330 -25.25 -15.35 -9.00
CA ARG A 330 -24.06 -15.18 -9.84
C ARG A 330 -22.89 -14.74 -8.99
N ALA A 331 -21.68 -15.10 -9.41
CA ALA A 331 -20.45 -14.64 -8.78
C ALA A 331 -19.47 -14.08 -9.81
N ILE A 332 -18.72 -13.07 -9.38
CA ILE A 332 -17.50 -12.59 -10.02
C ILE A 332 -16.38 -12.81 -9.03
N LEU A 333 -15.42 -13.65 -9.40
CA LEU A 333 -14.23 -13.93 -8.61
C LEU A 333 -13.04 -13.19 -9.19
N THR A 334 -12.26 -12.53 -8.34
CA THR A 334 -10.96 -11.96 -8.70
C THR A 334 -9.84 -12.70 -8.00
N ILE A 335 -8.87 -13.17 -8.78
CA ILE A 335 -7.70 -13.92 -8.31
C ILE A 335 -6.46 -13.49 -9.11
N ASN A 336 -5.29 -13.83 -8.58
CA ASN A 336 -4.03 -13.65 -9.30
C ASN A 336 -3.87 -14.68 -10.44
N ASP A 337 -3.08 -14.29 -11.43
CA ASP A 337 -2.83 -15.13 -12.62
C ASP A 337 -1.75 -16.18 -12.33
N HIS A 338 -2.15 -17.29 -11.69
CA HIS A 338 -1.27 -18.41 -11.33
C HIS A 338 -1.72 -19.73 -11.98
N ALA A 339 -0.78 -20.62 -12.30
CA ALA A 339 -1.10 -21.90 -12.96
C ALA A 339 -2.06 -22.77 -12.13
N ALA A 340 -1.85 -22.83 -10.81
CA ALA A 340 -2.74 -23.54 -9.89
C ALA A 340 -4.17 -22.95 -9.89
N MET A 341 -4.29 -21.62 -9.87
CA MET A 341 -5.58 -20.93 -9.92
C MET A 341 -6.29 -21.13 -11.27
N ARG A 342 -5.54 -21.14 -12.37
CA ARG A 342 -6.10 -21.46 -13.69
C ARG A 342 -6.64 -22.88 -13.74
N ALA A 343 -5.93 -23.85 -13.19
CA ALA A 343 -6.35 -25.25 -13.15
C ALA A 343 -7.60 -25.42 -12.27
N LEU A 344 -7.62 -24.81 -11.08
CA LEU A 344 -8.71 -24.94 -10.13
C LEU A 344 -10.04 -24.32 -10.64
N PHE A 345 -9.95 -23.17 -11.32
CA PHE A 345 -11.12 -22.45 -11.84
C PHE A 345 -11.34 -22.66 -13.35
N ASP A 346 -10.80 -23.73 -13.95
CA ASP A 346 -10.85 -23.96 -15.40
C ASP A 346 -12.28 -24.13 -15.94
N ARG A 347 -13.19 -24.64 -15.10
CA ARG A 347 -14.61 -24.82 -15.44
C ARG A 347 -15.42 -23.52 -15.56
N PHE A 348 -14.85 -22.37 -15.19
CA PHE A 348 -15.54 -21.08 -15.20
C PHE A 348 -15.07 -20.19 -16.36
N ASN A 349 -15.94 -19.27 -16.79
CA ASN A 349 -15.57 -18.26 -17.78
C ASN A 349 -14.51 -17.31 -17.20
N ARG A 350 -13.39 -17.15 -17.93
CA ARG A 350 -12.25 -16.35 -17.49
C ARG A 350 -12.04 -15.13 -18.38
N VAL A 351 -11.73 -14.01 -17.75
CA VAL A 351 -11.29 -12.77 -18.41
C VAL A 351 -9.97 -12.35 -17.79
N SER A 352 -8.91 -12.30 -18.60
CA SER A 352 -7.61 -11.80 -18.13
C SER A 352 -7.58 -10.28 -18.23
N VAL A 353 -7.23 -9.61 -17.13
CA VAL A 353 -7.10 -8.16 -17.07
C VAL A 353 -5.64 -7.81 -16.83
N PRO A 354 -4.99 -7.02 -17.70
CA PRO A 354 -3.62 -6.56 -17.46
C PRO A 354 -3.63 -5.46 -16.40
N ILE A 355 -3.09 -5.75 -15.20
CA ILE A 355 -2.97 -4.78 -14.11
C ILE A 355 -1.50 -4.62 -13.73
N ARG A 356 -1.02 -3.36 -13.64
CA ARG A 356 0.26 -3.04 -12.98
C ARG A 356 0.00 -2.68 -11.52
N TYR A 357 0.30 -3.59 -10.60
CA TYR A 357 0.32 -3.27 -9.17
C TYR A 357 1.66 -2.61 -8.83
N THR A 358 1.61 -1.42 -8.22
CA THR A 358 2.79 -0.73 -7.68
C THR A 358 2.50 -0.44 -6.22
N VAL A 359 2.87 -1.38 -5.35
CA VAL A 359 2.92 -1.15 -3.90
C VAL A 359 4.37 -1.37 -3.48
N GLY A 360 4.94 -0.38 -2.79
CA GLY A 360 6.36 -0.33 -2.48
C GLY A 360 6.88 -1.54 -1.71
N GLY A 361 7.94 -2.12 -2.27
CA GLY A 361 9.04 -2.93 -1.71
C GLY A 361 8.88 -3.73 -0.42
N GLY A 362 9.21 -5.03 -0.51
CA GLY A 362 9.90 -5.78 0.55
C GLY A 362 9.39 -7.19 0.81
N ALA A 363 10.02 -8.16 0.13
CA ALA A 363 10.01 -9.64 0.28
C ALA A 363 8.73 -10.42 -0.08
N GLY A 364 8.86 -11.35 -1.05
CA GLY A 364 8.04 -12.57 -1.11
C GLY A 364 6.87 -12.62 -2.10
N VAL A 365 7.09 -12.31 -3.38
CA VAL A 365 6.32 -12.94 -4.47
C VAL A 365 7.36 -13.40 -5.47
N ALA A 366 7.27 -14.63 -5.97
CA ALA A 366 8.14 -15.13 -7.03
C ALA A 366 8.26 -14.06 -8.11
N ARG A 367 9.47 -13.46 -8.22
CA ARG A 367 9.75 -12.32 -9.09
C ARG A 367 9.24 -12.64 -10.50
N ARG A 368 8.07 -12.12 -10.88
CA ARG A 368 7.88 -11.67 -12.26
C ARG A 368 8.80 -10.49 -12.39
N THR A 369 9.95 -10.78 -12.95
CA THR A 369 11.15 -9.97 -12.91
C THR A 369 10.88 -8.64 -13.65
N GLU A 370 10.41 -7.60 -12.94
CA GLU A 370 10.51 -6.22 -13.42
C GLU A 370 11.96 -5.79 -13.26
N MET A 371 12.77 -6.03 -14.29
CA MET A 371 14.22 -5.98 -14.19
C MET A 371 14.82 -4.66 -14.72
N THR A 372 14.27 -4.05 -15.78
CA THR A 372 14.59 -2.69 -16.26
C THR A 372 13.69 -1.62 -15.62
N GLN A 373 14.08 -0.35 -15.66
CA GLN A 373 13.23 0.76 -15.23
C GLN A 373 12.28 1.23 -16.34
N ILE A 374 12.66 1.02 -17.60
CA ILE A 374 11.77 1.20 -18.74
C ILE A 374 10.65 0.16 -18.75
N THR A 375 9.43 0.59 -19.05
CA THR A 375 8.29 -0.33 -19.13
C THR A 375 8.25 -1.05 -20.49
N PRO A 376 7.64 -2.25 -20.61
CA PRO A 376 7.57 -2.95 -21.89
C PRO A 376 6.95 -2.13 -23.02
N LEU A 377 5.96 -1.28 -22.71
CA LEU A 377 5.34 -0.39 -23.69
C LEU A 377 6.33 0.66 -24.22
N GLN A 378 7.13 1.27 -23.33
CA GLN A 378 8.14 2.26 -23.70
C GLN A 378 9.35 1.61 -24.40
N ALA A 379 9.69 0.38 -24.05
CA ALA A 379 10.77 -0.36 -24.66
C ALA A 379 10.43 -0.91 -26.06
N GLY A 380 9.14 -0.97 -26.42
CA GLY A 380 8.67 -1.55 -27.68
C GLY A 380 8.40 -3.06 -27.60
N GLY A 381 8.21 -3.62 -26.41
CA GLY A 381 7.78 -4.99 -26.18
C GLY A 381 8.46 -5.67 -25.00
N VAL A 382 7.89 -6.77 -24.52
CA VAL A 382 8.48 -7.62 -23.45
C VAL A 382 9.81 -8.21 -23.86
N ASN A 383 9.95 -8.55 -25.15
CA ASN A 383 11.18 -9.08 -25.72
C ASN A 383 12.34 -8.07 -25.68
N VAL A 384 12.06 -6.78 -25.79
CA VAL A 384 13.10 -5.74 -25.72
C VAL A 384 13.58 -5.56 -24.28
N VAL A 385 12.66 -5.59 -23.31
CA VAL A 385 13.02 -5.59 -21.88
C VAL A 385 13.88 -6.81 -21.55
N ALA A 386 13.48 -8.00 -21.98
CA ALA A 386 14.26 -9.22 -21.75
C ALA A 386 15.65 -9.18 -22.40
N PHE A 387 15.80 -8.51 -23.53
CA PHE A 387 17.08 -8.33 -24.19
C PHE A 387 18.01 -7.39 -23.41
N LEU A 388 17.49 -6.29 -22.88
CA LEU A 388 18.25 -5.39 -22.01
C LEU A 388 18.76 -6.13 -20.75
N GLU A 389 17.99 -7.06 -20.21
CA GLU A 389 18.42 -7.89 -19.08
C GLU A 389 19.56 -8.82 -19.40
N MET A 390 19.45 -9.49 -20.53
CA MET A 390 20.52 -10.31 -21.05
C MET A 390 21.80 -9.48 -21.25
N LEU A 391 21.70 -8.24 -21.75
CA LEU A 391 22.86 -7.34 -21.86
C LEU A 391 23.46 -6.98 -20.50
N ALA A 392 22.63 -6.59 -19.52
CA ALA A 392 23.12 -6.23 -18.19
C ALA A 392 23.80 -7.40 -17.46
N TRP A 393 23.29 -8.62 -17.67
CA TRP A 393 23.90 -9.85 -17.16
C TRP A 393 25.20 -10.18 -17.89
N SER A 394 25.23 -10.05 -19.22
CA SER A 394 26.42 -10.27 -20.04
C SER A 394 27.55 -9.32 -19.66
N GLU A 395 27.24 -8.05 -19.39
CA GLU A 395 28.20 -7.06 -18.91
C GLU A 395 28.58 -7.26 -17.41
N GLY A 396 27.95 -8.20 -16.71
CA GLY A 396 28.20 -8.50 -15.31
C GLY A 396 27.75 -7.40 -14.33
N THR A 397 27.03 -6.38 -14.80
CA THR A 397 26.67 -5.21 -13.99
C THR A 397 25.53 -5.53 -13.03
N CYS A 398 24.52 -6.26 -13.48
CA CYS A 398 23.37 -6.62 -12.64
C CYS A 398 23.70 -7.70 -11.59
N THR A 399 24.81 -8.41 -11.77
CA THR A 399 25.35 -9.42 -10.85
C THR A 399 26.51 -8.90 -10.00
N SER A 400 26.91 -7.64 -10.17
CA SER A 400 28.00 -7.04 -9.40
C SER A 400 27.67 -7.04 -7.89
N PRO A 401 28.56 -7.52 -7.01
CA PRO A 401 28.30 -7.54 -5.57
C PRO A 401 28.22 -6.13 -4.96
N ALA A 402 28.73 -5.10 -5.65
CA ALA A 402 28.70 -3.73 -5.17
C ALA A 402 27.44 -2.96 -5.56
N THR A 403 26.66 -3.44 -6.54
CA THR A 403 25.47 -2.69 -7.02
C THR A 403 24.40 -2.59 -5.94
N LYS A 404 23.90 -1.37 -5.72
CA LYS A 404 22.71 -1.08 -4.92
C LYS A 404 21.52 -0.71 -5.78
N ASN A 405 21.73 -0.61 -7.10
CA ASN A 405 20.69 -0.25 -8.06
C ASN A 405 20.75 -1.11 -9.33
N ARG A 406 20.76 -2.44 -9.19
CA ARG A 406 20.52 -3.40 -10.28
C ARG A 406 21.44 -3.24 -11.51
N GLY A 407 22.67 -2.78 -11.28
CA GLY A 407 23.69 -2.53 -12.30
C GLY A 407 23.75 -1.09 -12.81
N TYR A 408 22.74 -0.25 -12.58
CA TYR A 408 22.70 1.14 -13.09
C TYR A 408 23.76 2.06 -12.47
N ASP A 409 24.29 1.71 -11.29
CA ASP A 409 25.33 2.42 -10.55
C ASP A 409 26.74 1.88 -10.80
N VAL A 410 26.92 0.81 -11.58
CA VAL A 410 28.20 0.09 -11.65
C VAL A 410 29.21 0.83 -12.53
N ILE A 411 30.45 0.95 -12.04
CA ILE A 411 31.61 1.37 -12.83
C ILE A 411 32.39 0.11 -13.21
N VAL A 412 32.95 0.10 -14.42
CA VAL A 412 33.82 -0.98 -14.89
C VAL A 412 34.86 -1.37 -13.83
N THR A 413 35.01 -2.68 -13.61
CA THR A 413 36.00 -3.17 -12.65
C THR A 413 37.40 -3.07 -13.28
N GLY A 414 38.33 -2.45 -12.55
CA GLY A 414 39.70 -2.25 -13.01
C GLY A 414 40.58 -3.48 -12.81
N ALA A 415 41.86 -3.35 -13.16
CA ALA A 415 42.88 -4.37 -12.91
C ALA A 415 43.08 -4.65 -11.41
N ASP A 416 42.65 -3.74 -10.55
CA ASP A 416 42.60 -3.88 -9.09
C ASP A 416 41.54 -4.88 -8.60
N ARG A 417 40.61 -5.30 -9.48
CA ARG A 417 39.48 -6.18 -9.17
C ARG A 417 38.57 -5.65 -8.06
N VAL A 418 38.58 -4.34 -7.83
CA VAL A 418 37.71 -3.69 -6.83
C VAL A 418 36.42 -3.24 -7.51
N PRO A 419 35.26 -3.88 -7.19
CA PRO A 419 33.98 -3.44 -7.72
C PRO A 419 33.66 -2.05 -7.18
N GLU A 420 33.11 -1.20 -8.04
CA GLU A 420 32.82 0.19 -7.67
C GLU A 420 31.48 0.65 -8.21
N VAL A 421 30.84 1.54 -7.46
CA VAL A 421 29.57 2.16 -7.82
C VAL A 421 29.60 3.68 -7.67
N PHE A 422 28.72 4.38 -8.38
CA PHE A 422 28.47 5.81 -8.21
C PHE A 422 27.05 6.06 -7.65
N THR A 423 26.88 7.18 -6.95
CA THR A 423 25.60 7.54 -6.31
C THR A 423 24.92 8.75 -6.94
N ASP A 424 25.66 9.57 -7.70
CA ASP A 424 25.13 10.74 -8.40
C ASP A 424 24.80 10.38 -9.85
N TYR A 425 23.51 10.41 -10.20
CA TYR A 425 23.03 10.12 -11.54
C TYR A 425 22.89 11.36 -12.42
N SER A 426 23.12 12.57 -11.91
CA SER A 426 22.84 13.81 -12.66
C SER A 426 23.59 13.90 -14.00
N VAL A 427 24.77 13.28 -14.08
CA VAL A 427 25.62 13.18 -15.27
C VAL A 427 26.40 11.87 -15.25
N HIS A 428 27.03 11.50 -16.37
CA HIS A 428 27.95 10.37 -16.40
C HIS A 428 29.05 10.54 -15.33
N PRO A 429 29.41 9.50 -14.55
CA PRO A 429 30.25 9.64 -13.35
C PRO A 429 31.68 10.15 -13.64
N PHE A 430 32.13 10.06 -14.89
CA PHE A 430 33.43 10.60 -15.34
C PHE A 430 33.37 12.01 -15.94
N SER A 431 32.18 12.62 -16.08
CA SER A 431 32.03 13.96 -16.66
C SER A 431 32.67 15.09 -15.84
N ARG A 432 32.92 14.87 -14.54
CA ARG A 432 33.51 15.87 -13.63
C ARG A 432 35.02 15.65 -13.39
N GLY A 433 35.76 15.18 -14.39
CA GLY A 433 37.22 15.08 -14.34
C GLY A 433 37.79 13.87 -13.58
N ARG A 434 36.96 12.86 -13.31
CA ARG A 434 37.40 11.60 -12.72
C ARG A 434 38.33 10.84 -13.70
N LYS A 435 39.43 10.26 -13.21
CA LYS A 435 40.39 9.49 -14.03
C LYS A 435 39.83 8.12 -14.38
N SER A 436 39.91 7.73 -15.67
CA SER A 436 39.53 6.40 -16.17
C SER A 436 40.25 5.27 -15.43
N LYS A 437 39.57 4.14 -15.21
CA LYS A 437 40.15 2.96 -14.55
C LYS A 437 41.09 2.21 -15.49
N ARG A 438 42.25 1.80 -14.97
CA ARG A 438 43.17 0.92 -15.69
C ARG A 438 42.62 -0.50 -15.72
N ILE A 439 42.48 -1.08 -16.91
CA ILE A 439 41.87 -2.40 -17.15
C ILE A 439 42.92 -3.49 -17.26
N ASN A 440 44.13 -3.17 -17.74
CA ASN A 440 45.20 -4.15 -17.85
C ASN A 440 46.60 -3.57 -17.57
N SER A 441 47.57 -4.47 -17.42
CA SER A 441 48.99 -4.13 -17.24
C SER A 441 49.59 -3.39 -18.44
N LYS A 442 49.00 -3.53 -19.64
CA LYS A 442 49.40 -2.83 -20.89
C LYS A 442 48.96 -1.36 -20.96
N GLY A 443 48.28 -0.85 -19.93
CA GLY A 443 47.92 0.57 -19.84
C GLY A 443 46.57 0.94 -20.45
N LEU A 444 45.76 -0.04 -20.88
CA LEU A 444 44.39 0.22 -21.33
C LEU A 444 43.56 0.80 -20.19
N THR A 445 42.83 1.89 -20.45
CA THR A 445 41.92 2.50 -19.48
C THR A 445 40.49 2.54 -19.99
N SER A 446 39.51 2.39 -19.11
CA SER A 446 38.09 2.51 -19.42
C SER A 446 37.37 3.40 -18.41
N ASN A 447 36.33 4.08 -18.89
CA ASN A 447 35.38 4.84 -18.08
C ASN A 447 33.96 4.31 -18.26
N ALA A 448 33.82 3.08 -18.77
CA ALA A 448 32.54 2.41 -18.93
C ALA A 448 31.77 2.39 -17.60
N SER A 449 30.51 2.84 -17.65
CA SER A 449 29.68 3.05 -16.47
C SER A 449 28.22 2.72 -16.75
N GLY A 450 27.50 2.41 -15.69
CA GLY A 450 26.09 2.09 -15.73
C GLY A 450 25.81 0.66 -16.20
N ARG A 451 24.53 0.36 -16.31
CA ARG A 451 24.00 -0.99 -16.49
C ARG A 451 24.46 -1.67 -17.76
N TYR A 452 24.63 -0.87 -18.81
CA TYR A 452 25.04 -1.34 -20.14
C TYR A 452 26.47 -0.88 -20.50
N GLN A 453 27.27 -0.49 -19.49
CA GLN A 453 28.69 -0.12 -19.63
C GLN A 453 28.96 0.97 -20.68
N PHE A 454 28.21 2.08 -20.60
CA PHE A 454 28.36 3.22 -21.51
C PHE A 454 29.66 3.98 -21.32
N MET A 455 30.25 4.45 -22.42
CA MET A 455 31.50 5.22 -22.41
C MET A 455 31.22 6.73 -22.32
N LEU A 456 32.09 7.46 -21.61
CA LEU A 456 31.97 8.91 -21.46
C LEU A 456 32.00 9.65 -22.81
N LYS A 457 32.80 9.17 -23.77
CA LYS A 457 33.01 9.82 -25.07
C LYS A 457 31.72 10.00 -25.86
N ASP A 458 30.77 9.08 -25.70
CA ASP A 458 29.52 9.04 -26.46
C ASP A 458 28.37 9.75 -25.71
N TYR A 459 28.54 10.01 -24.40
CA TYR A 459 27.47 10.51 -23.54
C TYR A 459 26.92 11.87 -23.99
N ALA A 460 27.79 12.81 -24.38
CA ALA A 460 27.34 14.14 -24.81
C ALA A 460 26.44 14.08 -26.05
N HIS A 461 26.79 13.20 -27.01
CA HIS A 461 26.01 13.00 -28.23
C HIS A 461 24.62 12.43 -27.91
N TYR A 462 24.55 11.30 -27.20
CA TYR A 462 23.27 10.64 -26.92
C TYR A 462 22.39 11.40 -25.93
N ARG A 463 22.99 12.12 -24.98
CA ARG A 463 22.25 13.04 -24.10
C ARG A 463 21.52 14.10 -24.89
N ALA A 464 22.18 14.72 -25.89
CA ALA A 464 21.55 15.70 -26.75
C ALA A 464 20.51 15.07 -27.69
N LEU A 465 20.87 13.97 -28.35
CA LEU A 465 20.00 13.26 -29.31
C LEU A 465 18.68 12.81 -28.68
N LEU A 466 18.75 12.22 -27.49
CA LEU A 466 17.60 11.65 -26.78
C LEU A 466 16.99 12.60 -25.74
N LYS A 467 17.53 13.82 -25.61
CA LYS A 467 17.13 14.83 -24.61
C LYS A 467 17.11 14.27 -23.17
N LEU A 468 18.15 13.53 -22.81
CA LEU A 468 18.26 12.90 -21.49
C LEU A 468 18.53 13.97 -20.42
N SER A 469 17.71 13.99 -19.37
CA SER A 469 17.87 14.91 -18.23
C SER A 469 19.14 14.61 -17.43
N ASP A 470 19.53 13.34 -17.38
CA ASP A 470 20.53 12.79 -16.47
C ASP A 470 21.19 11.52 -17.06
N PHE A 471 21.95 10.81 -16.23
CA PHE A 471 22.47 9.46 -16.47
C PHE A 471 21.76 8.41 -15.60
N GLY A 472 20.51 8.69 -15.21
CA GLY A 472 19.66 7.82 -14.40
C GLY A 472 19.22 6.54 -15.12
N PRO A 473 18.55 5.62 -14.40
CA PRO A 473 18.20 4.32 -14.95
C PRO A 473 17.35 4.34 -16.23
N LEU A 474 16.31 5.18 -16.27
CA LEU A 474 15.48 5.31 -17.47
C LEU A 474 16.26 5.88 -18.65
N SER A 475 17.14 6.86 -18.38
CA SER A 475 18.02 7.47 -19.39
C SER A 475 19.00 6.45 -19.98
N GLN A 476 19.55 5.57 -19.13
CA GLN A 476 20.39 4.44 -19.55
C GLN A 476 19.63 3.42 -20.40
N ASP A 477 18.40 3.06 -20.04
CA ASP A 477 17.56 2.14 -20.82
C ASP A 477 17.24 2.71 -22.22
N LEU A 478 16.83 3.98 -22.27
CA LEU A 478 16.53 4.67 -23.54
C LEU A 478 17.77 4.75 -24.44
N TRP A 479 18.95 4.99 -23.86
CA TRP A 479 20.20 5.01 -24.61
C TRP A 479 20.54 3.62 -25.17
N ALA A 480 20.43 2.56 -24.37
CA ALA A 480 20.69 1.19 -24.85
C ALA A 480 19.75 0.81 -26.01
N ILE A 481 18.46 1.16 -25.92
CA ILE A 481 17.49 0.91 -27.00
C ILE A 481 17.84 1.69 -28.27
N GLN A 482 18.34 2.92 -28.13
CA GLN A 482 18.78 3.70 -29.29
C GLN A 482 19.98 3.04 -30.00
N LEU A 483 20.95 2.53 -29.25
CA LEU A 483 22.09 1.77 -29.82
C LEU A 483 21.62 0.50 -30.55
N ILE A 484 20.69 -0.23 -29.93
CA ILE A 484 20.05 -1.41 -30.54
C ILE A 484 19.32 -1.04 -31.85
N ARG A 485 18.65 0.12 -31.87
CA ARG A 485 17.94 0.63 -33.05
C ARG A 485 18.92 0.99 -34.17
N GLU A 486 20.04 1.63 -33.85
CA GLU A 486 21.10 2.00 -34.81
C GLU A 486 21.75 0.77 -35.44
N CYS A 487 21.87 -0.33 -34.68
CA CYS A 487 22.29 -1.63 -35.21
C CYS A 487 21.21 -2.37 -36.01
N ARG A 488 20.03 -1.76 -36.21
CA ARG A 488 18.84 -2.38 -36.84
C ARG A 488 18.45 -3.70 -36.18
N ALA A 489 18.71 -3.85 -34.88
CA ALA A 489 18.43 -5.07 -34.12
C ALA A 489 17.06 -5.02 -33.43
N LEU A 490 16.49 -3.82 -33.22
CA LEU A 490 15.22 -3.66 -32.49
C LEU A 490 14.05 -4.49 -33.07
N PRO A 491 13.78 -4.50 -34.39
CA PRO A 491 12.70 -5.32 -34.95
C PRO A 491 12.94 -6.83 -34.81
N LEU A 492 14.20 -7.26 -34.87
CA LEU A 492 14.57 -8.67 -34.67
C LEU A 492 14.28 -9.11 -33.25
N ILE A 493 14.62 -8.28 -32.26
CA ILE A 493 14.33 -8.55 -30.85
C ILE A 493 12.83 -8.60 -30.63
N GLN A 494 12.07 -7.64 -31.18
CA GLN A 494 10.61 -7.64 -31.10
C GLN A 494 9.99 -8.93 -31.68
N ALA A 495 10.53 -9.41 -32.80
CA ALA A 495 10.13 -10.66 -33.45
C ALA A 495 10.63 -11.92 -32.74
N GLY A 496 11.42 -11.83 -31.66
CA GLY A 496 11.99 -12.98 -30.96
C GLY A 496 13.20 -13.62 -31.65
N LYS A 497 13.75 -12.99 -32.69
CA LYS A 497 14.96 -13.42 -33.43
C LYS A 497 16.23 -12.98 -32.70
N VAL A 498 16.42 -13.49 -31.49
CA VAL A 498 17.42 -13.01 -30.53
C VAL A 498 18.85 -13.28 -30.99
N GLU A 499 19.12 -14.44 -31.57
CA GLU A 499 20.46 -14.80 -32.06
C GLU A 499 20.92 -13.85 -33.18
N GLU A 500 20.06 -13.61 -34.17
CA GLU A 500 20.32 -12.62 -35.22
C GLU A 500 20.56 -11.22 -34.63
N ALA A 501 19.78 -10.84 -33.60
CA ALA A 501 19.94 -9.56 -32.93
C ALA A 501 21.27 -9.44 -32.19
N ILE A 502 21.71 -10.47 -31.45
CA ILE A 502 23.02 -10.52 -30.78
C ILE A 502 24.14 -10.31 -31.82
N GLY A 503 24.06 -10.99 -32.96
CA GLY A 503 25.02 -10.83 -34.05
C GLY A 503 25.16 -9.39 -34.54
N ARG A 504 24.07 -8.61 -34.54
CA ARG A 504 24.09 -7.19 -34.95
C ARG A 504 24.65 -6.24 -33.89
N VAL A 505 24.53 -6.57 -32.60
CA VAL A 505 24.92 -5.66 -31.52
C VAL A 505 26.26 -5.99 -30.85
N ARG A 506 26.86 -7.14 -31.16
CA ARG A 506 28.12 -7.63 -30.53
C ARG A 506 29.31 -6.67 -30.60
N ASN A 507 29.35 -5.76 -31.57
CA ASN A 507 30.45 -4.79 -31.68
C ASN A 507 30.35 -3.67 -30.64
N ILE A 508 29.18 -3.47 -30.02
CA ILE A 508 28.94 -2.47 -28.99
C ILE A 508 29.27 -3.04 -27.59
N TRP A 509 28.85 -4.28 -27.35
CA TRP A 509 29.01 -4.96 -26.06
C TRP A 509 30.00 -6.12 -26.18
N ALA A 510 31.21 -5.91 -25.64
CA ALA A 510 32.35 -6.80 -25.79
C ALA A 510 32.16 -8.18 -25.14
N SER A 511 31.19 -8.32 -24.24
CA SER A 511 30.85 -9.57 -23.55
C SER A 511 30.04 -10.57 -24.41
N LEU A 512 29.49 -10.10 -25.54
CA LEU A 512 28.66 -10.91 -26.43
C LEU A 512 29.51 -11.82 -27.35
N PRO A 513 28.96 -12.98 -27.78
CA PRO A 513 29.69 -13.92 -28.61
C PRO A 513 30.06 -13.34 -29.98
N GLY A 514 31.30 -13.58 -30.40
CA GLY A 514 31.89 -13.12 -31.65
C GLY A 514 32.21 -11.63 -31.68
N ALA A 515 32.34 -10.97 -30.53
CA ALA A 515 32.69 -9.55 -30.43
C ALA A 515 34.18 -9.30 -30.73
N GLY A 516 35.05 -10.29 -30.51
CA GLY A 516 36.44 -10.27 -30.99
C GLY A 516 37.39 -9.35 -30.21
N TYR A 517 36.98 -8.89 -29.02
CA TYR A 517 37.77 -8.00 -28.16
C TYR A 517 38.85 -8.71 -27.32
N GLY A 518 38.99 -10.04 -27.43
CA GLY A 518 39.96 -10.83 -26.66
C GLY A 518 39.63 -10.93 -25.17
N GLN A 519 38.38 -10.68 -24.78
CA GLN A 519 37.83 -10.85 -23.44
C GLN A 519 37.01 -12.16 -23.38
N PRO A 520 36.73 -12.73 -22.19
CA PRO A 520 35.86 -13.90 -22.07
C PRO A 520 34.45 -13.58 -22.58
N GLU A 521 34.02 -14.26 -23.65
CA GLU A 521 32.68 -14.11 -24.22
C GLU A 521 31.72 -15.16 -23.62
N HIS A 522 30.45 -14.79 -23.44
CA HIS A 522 29.43 -15.73 -22.98
C HIS A 522 28.98 -16.69 -24.09
N LYS A 523 28.63 -17.93 -23.72
CA LYS A 523 27.99 -18.87 -24.66
C LYS A 523 26.60 -18.36 -25.02
N LEU A 524 26.22 -18.52 -26.29
CA LEU A 524 24.89 -18.17 -26.77
C LEU A 524 23.77 -18.85 -25.97
N SER A 525 23.99 -20.11 -25.56
CA SER A 525 23.05 -20.87 -24.73
C SER A 525 22.72 -20.17 -23.41
N ASP A 526 23.72 -19.57 -22.78
CA ASP A 526 23.59 -18.94 -21.47
C ASP A 526 22.84 -17.61 -21.60
N LEU A 527 23.15 -16.84 -22.65
CA LEU A 527 22.43 -15.62 -23.01
C LEU A 527 20.95 -15.90 -23.30
N LEU A 528 20.64 -16.95 -24.07
CA LEU A 528 19.26 -17.35 -24.35
C LEU A 528 18.53 -17.83 -23.09
N ALA A 529 19.20 -18.50 -22.16
CA ALA A 529 18.62 -18.92 -20.89
C ALA A 529 18.25 -17.70 -20.03
N VAL A 530 19.12 -16.70 -19.95
CA VAL A 530 18.85 -15.43 -19.24
C VAL A 530 17.72 -14.67 -19.91
N TYR A 531 17.73 -14.56 -21.24
CA TYR A 531 16.67 -13.92 -22.02
C TYR A 531 15.29 -14.55 -21.79
N ARG A 532 15.20 -15.89 -21.81
CA ARG A 532 13.94 -16.61 -21.54
C ARG A 532 13.49 -16.45 -20.09
N LYS A 533 14.42 -16.54 -19.13
CA LYS A 533 14.14 -16.30 -17.70
C LYS A 533 13.64 -14.86 -17.46
N ALA A 534 14.10 -13.93 -18.28
CA ALA A 534 13.67 -12.54 -18.29
C ALA A 534 12.28 -12.33 -18.95
N GLY A 535 11.63 -13.40 -19.44
CA GLY A 535 10.30 -13.35 -20.05
C GLY A 535 10.28 -13.13 -21.56
N GLY A 536 11.45 -13.19 -22.21
CA GLY A 536 11.56 -13.07 -23.66
C GLY A 536 11.16 -14.36 -24.39
N THR A 537 10.50 -14.22 -25.54
CA THR A 537 10.15 -15.34 -26.42
C THR A 537 11.17 -15.44 -27.57
N VAL A 538 11.63 -16.65 -27.84
CA VAL A 538 12.52 -16.92 -28.97
C VAL A 538 11.65 -17.45 -30.11
N ALA A 539 11.75 -16.84 -31.28
CA ALA A 539 11.09 -17.33 -32.48
C ALA A 539 11.65 -18.72 -32.85
N PRO A 540 10.80 -19.62 -33.38
CA PRO A 540 11.23 -20.93 -33.84
C PRO A 540 12.24 -20.87 -34.99
#